data_AF-A0A0R3R8L5-F1
#
_entry.id   AF-A0A0R3R8L5-F1
#
_cell.length_a   1.000
_cell.length_b   1.000
_cell.length_c   1.000
_cell.angle_alpha   90.00
_cell.angle_beta   90.00
_cell.angle_gamma   90.00
#
_symmetry.space_group_name_H-M   'P 1'
#
loop_
_entity.id
_entity.type
_entity.pdbx_description
1 polymer ?
#
loop_
_entity_poly.entity_id
_entity_poly.type
_entity_poly.pdbx_seq_one_letter_code
_entity_poly.pdbx_strand_id
1 'polypeptide(L)' 'MNAFMIFSKRHRPLVHEKYPNRDNRTVSKILGEWWYALGPEEKQKYHDLATQVSTT' A
#
# COMPACT_ATOMS: atom_id res chain seq x y z
N MET A 1 11.30 5.79 2.79
CA MET A 1 9.98 5.53 2.14
C MET A 1 8.99 5.12 3.23
N ASN A 2 7.75 5.65 3.29
CA ASN A 2 6.82 5.33 4.40
C ASN A 2 6.10 3.98 4.17
N ALA A 3 5.58 3.36 5.24
CA ALA A 3 4.88 2.07 5.25
C ALA A 3 3.76 2.00 4.21
N PHE A 4 2.96 3.07 4.11
CA PHE A 4 1.92 3.20 3.10
C PHE A 4 2.45 3.20 1.67
N MET A 5 3.62 3.81 1.40
CA MET A 5 4.23 3.83 0.07
C MET A 5 4.73 2.44 -0.34
N ILE A 6 5.28 1.66 0.61
CA ILE A 6 5.70 0.28 0.37
C ILE A 6 4.47 -0.60 0.08
N PHE A 7 3.43 -0.47 0.90
CA PHE A 7 2.16 -1.17 0.72
C PHE A 7 1.55 -0.88 -0.66
N SER A 8 1.40 0.41 -0.99
CA SER A 8 0.80 0.85 -2.25
C SER A 8 1.62 0.39 -3.45
N LYS A 9 2.96 0.42 -3.40
CA LYS A 9 3.81 -0.11 -4.49
C LYS A 9 3.57 -1.60 -4.74
N ARG A 10 3.38 -2.41 -3.69
CA ARG A 10 3.11 -3.86 -3.81
C ARG A 10 1.69 -4.17 -4.29
N HIS A 11 0.70 -3.40 -3.85
CA HIS A 11 -0.72 -3.69 -4.14
C HIS A 11 -1.26 -2.98 -5.38
N ARG A 12 -0.57 -1.95 -5.88
CA ARG A 12 -0.96 -1.25 -7.11
C ARG A 12 -1.22 -2.17 -8.32
N PRO A 13 -0.36 -3.16 -8.65
CA PRO A 13 -0.67 -4.10 -9.74
C PRO A 13 -1.94 -4.91 -9.46
N LEU A 14 -2.14 -5.37 -8.22
CA LEU A 14 -3.35 -6.10 -7.81
C LEU A 14 -4.63 -5.26 -8.00
N VAL A 15 -4.59 -3.99 -7.59
CA VAL A 15 -5.72 -3.06 -7.78
C VAL A 15 -5.96 -2.81 -9.26
N HIS A 16 -4.91 -2.74 -10.07
CA HIS A 16 -5.04 -2.56 -11.51
C HIS A 16 -5.63 -3.80 -12.21
N GLU A 17 -5.28 -5.00 -11.75
CA GLU A 17 -5.87 -6.26 -12.21
C GLU A 17 -7.36 -6.34 -11.84
N LYS A 18 -7.71 -5.97 -10.61
CA LYS A 18 -9.09 -6.03 -10.11
C LYS A 18 -9.98 -4.92 -10.68
N TYR A 19 -9.39 -3.77 -10.98
CA TYR A 19 -10.07 -2.58 -11.50
C TYR A 19 -9.35 -2.06 -12.75
N PRO A 20 -9.40 -2.81 -13.86
CA PRO A 20 -8.79 -2.38 -15.12
C PRO A 20 -9.45 -1.09 -15.61
N ASN A 21 -8.68 -0.23 -16.28
CA ASN A 21 -9.13 1.07 -16.81
C ASN A 21 -9.55 2.11 -15.77
N ARG A 22 -9.17 1.96 -14.49
CA ARG A 22 -9.41 2.99 -13.47
C ARG A 22 -8.25 3.97 -13.35
N ASP A 23 -8.64 5.22 -13.14
CA ASP A 23 -7.72 6.34 -13.02
C ASP A 23 -6.86 6.24 -11.76
N ASN A 24 -5.66 6.83 -11.79
CA ASN A 24 -4.71 6.80 -10.67
C ASN A 24 -5.33 7.39 -9.39
N ARG A 25 -6.21 8.38 -9.51
CA ARG A 25 -6.95 8.94 -8.36
C ARG A 25 -7.80 7.88 -7.66
N THR A 26 -8.50 7.04 -8.43
CA THR A 26 -9.36 5.98 -7.88
C THR A 26 -8.53 4.86 -7.29
N VAL A 27 -7.44 4.47 -7.96
CA VAL A 27 -6.49 3.47 -7.44
C VAL A 27 -5.91 3.91 -6.09
N SER A 28 -5.51 5.18 -5.95
CA SER A 28 -5.00 5.71 -4.67
C SER A 28 -6.04 5.68 -3.56
N LYS A 29 -7.32 5.94 -3.87
CA LYS A 29 -8.41 5.82 -2.89
C LYS A 29 -8.58 4.38 -2.42
N ILE A 30 -8.66 3.43 -3.35
CA ILE A 30 -8.81 1.99 -3.04
C ILE A 30 -7.63 1.49 -2.19
N LEU A 31 -6.40 1.87 -2.55
CA LEU A 31 -5.21 1.51 -1.77
C LEU A 31 -5.25 2.13 -0.37
N GLY A 32 -5.76 3.36 -0.23
CA GLY A 32 -6.00 3.97 1.08
C GLY A 32 -6.99 3.16 1.92
N GLU A 33 -8.12 2.77 1.34
CA GLU A 33 -9.13 1.96 2.03
C GLU A 33 -8.58 0.59 2.45
N TRP A 34 -7.85 -0.10 1.57
CA TRP A 34 -7.21 -1.37 1.89
C TRP A 34 -6.17 -1.23 2.99
N TRP A 35 -5.38 -0.15 2.95
CA TRP A 35 -4.44 0.16 4.02
C TRP A 35 -5.15 0.38 5.35
N TYR A 36 -6.27 1.11 5.37
CA TYR A 36 -7.05 1.28 6.59
C TYR A 36 -7.66 -0.02 7.10
N ALA A 37 -8.10 -0.90 6.18
CA ALA A 37 -8.65 -2.22 6.49
C ALA A 37 -7.61 -3.24 6.99
N LEU A 38 -6.31 -2.98 6.82
CA LEU A 38 -5.27 -3.84 7.39
C LEU A 38 -5.33 -3.82 8.92
N GLY A 39 -5.18 -5.02 9.51
CA GLY A 39 -5.01 -5.20 10.93
C GLY A 39 -3.71 -4.60 11.47
N PRO A 40 -3.60 -4.43 12.79
CA PRO A 40 -2.44 -3.82 13.44
C PRO A 40 -1.15 -4.61 13.18
N GLU A 41 -1.19 -5.94 13.17
CA GLU A 41 -0.01 -6.79 12.90
C GLU A 41 0.52 -6.63 11.47
N GLU A 42 -0.39 -6.60 10.49
CA GLU A 42 -0.03 -6.40 9.08
C GLU A 42 0.57 -5.01 8.87
N LYS A 43 -0.06 -3.96 9.43
CA LYS A 43 0.49 -2.60 9.40
C LYS A 43 1.88 -2.57 10.02
N GLN A 44 2.08 -3.23 11.16
CA GLN A 44 3.37 -3.27 11.85
C GLN A 44 4.48 -3.84 10.95
N LYS A 45 4.21 -4.89 10.15
CA LYS A 45 5.19 -5.43 9.18
C LYS A 45 5.61 -4.38 8.15
N TYR A 46 4.66 -3.60 7.62
CA TYR A 46 4.98 -2.53 6.66
C TYR A 46 5.71 -1.35 7.31
N HIS A 47 5.39 -1.03 8.56
CA HIS A 47 6.12 -0.05 9.34
C HIS A 47 7.57 -0.48 9.59
N ASP A 48 7.79 -1.74 9.95
CA ASP A 48 9.14 -2.31 10.11
C ASP A 48 9.93 -2.26 8.79
N LEU A 49 9.31 -2.70 7.69
CA LEU A 49 9.89 -2.60 6.34
C LEU A 49 10.25 -1.16 5.97
N ALA A 50 9.41 -0.18 6.32
CA ALA A 50 9.67 1.24 6.05
C ALA A 50 10.85 1.79 6.86
N THR A 51 10.98 1.34 8.10
CA THR A 51 12.11 1.65 8.98
C THR A 51 13.41 1.09 8.39
N GLN A 52 13.42 -0.17 7.96
CA GLN A 52 14.59 -0.81 7.35
C GLN A 52 15.02 -0.12 6.04
N VAL A 53 14.07 0.23 5.17
CA VAL A 53 14.36 0.90 3.89
C VAL A 53 14.86 2.34 4.07
N SER A 54 14.59 2.98 5.20
CA SER A 54 15.08 4.34 5.49
C SER A 54 16.45 4.35 6.18
N THR A 55 16.97 3.18 6.58
CA THR A 55 18.29 3.04 7.22
C THR A 55 19.39 2.53 6.27
N THR A 56 19.09 2.43 4.96
CA THR A 56 20.05 2.13 3.88
C THR A 56 20.11 3.32 2.92
#